data_AF-A0A553IAA2-F1
#
_entry.id   AF-A0A553IAA2-F1
#
_cell.length_a   1.000
_cell.length_b   1.000
_cell.length_c   1.000
_cell.angle_alpha   90.00
_cell.angle_beta   90.00
_cell.angle_gamma   90.00
#
_symmetry.space_group_name_H-M   'P 1'
#
loop_
_entity.id
_entity.type
_entity.pdbx_description
1 polymer ?
#
loop_
_entity_poly.entity_id
_entity_poly.type
_entity_poly.pdbx_seq_one_letter_code
_entity_poly.pdbx_strand_id
1 'polypeptide(L)'
;MSDILKDEALESVSSIVALLSQGSGPFLSEETRVKALQAANKVIRVLEKPEDGLIKFAFSPTTWMALRVCAQLNVFEMITRKETISAVEIAAEGNADEILISYVAEKGDGLYGPTNWTMHINDRLAQGTIKFIYDASMLPIAQGANWLKETGYQNPEDARRGMFQTANHTDLPTFKWLTIPKNKELWDNANTFFEGDRGNRPSWLSWFPVKDKFFPGGHQQKTPLLVDVAGGRGHDLMEFLAKYPEEPGPFVLHDQEIVLHSAPSLSPRITKQSFDLFADSPVQSKRPWEADSLGNRL
;
A
#
# COMPACT_ATOMS: atom_id res chain seq x y z
N MET A 1 0.93 33.37 -36.84
CA MET A 1 -0.24 32.74 -36.16
C MET A 1 0.15 31.48 -35.38
N SER A 2 1.05 30.62 -35.87
CA SER A 2 1.35 29.34 -35.17
C SER A 2 2.11 29.48 -33.85
N ASP A 3 3.01 30.46 -33.71
CA ASP A 3 3.80 30.60 -32.48
C ASP A 3 3.05 31.38 -31.38
N ILE A 4 2.22 32.35 -31.77
CA ILE A 4 1.30 33.05 -30.85
C ILE A 4 0.36 32.05 -30.15
N LEU A 5 -0.18 31.07 -30.88
CA LEU A 5 -1.06 30.04 -30.31
C LEU A 5 -0.31 29.06 -29.38
N LYS A 6 1.00 28.87 -29.56
CA LYS A 6 1.83 28.03 -28.67
C LYS A 6 2.15 28.77 -27.38
N ASP A 7 2.49 30.06 -27.48
CA ASP A 7 2.80 30.89 -26.32
C ASP A 7 1.54 31.09 -25.45
N GLU A 8 0.37 31.33 -26.06
CA GLU A 8 -0.92 31.37 -25.36
C GLU A 8 -1.25 30.04 -24.65
N ALA A 9 -0.94 28.90 -25.28
CA ALA A 9 -1.14 27.58 -24.67
C ALA A 9 -0.19 27.35 -23.48
N LEU A 10 1.07 27.78 -23.58
CA LEU A 10 2.06 27.69 -22.50
C LEU A 10 1.72 28.61 -21.33
N GLU A 11 1.25 29.83 -21.59
CA GLU A 11 0.76 30.75 -20.55
C GLU A 11 -0.48 30.19 -19.85
N SER A 12 -1.39 29.56 -20.62
CA SER A 12 -2.58 28.90 -20.06
C SER A 12 -2.20 27.74 -19.14
N VAL A 13 -1.25 26.89 -19.55
CA VAL A 13 -0.74 25.79 -18.70
C VAL A 13 -0.05 26.34 -17.45
N SER A 14 0.77 27.38 -17.59
CA SER A 14 1.45 28.02 -16.45
C SER A 14 0.46 28.62 -15.45
N SER A 15 -0.62 29.23 -15.94
CA SER A 15 -1.71 29.75 -15.13
C SER A 15 -2.48 28.63 -14.42
N ILE A 16 -2.75 27.51 -15.10
CA ILE A 16 -3.34 26.31 -14.50
C ILE A 16 -2.44 25.75 -13.39
N VAL A 17 -1.13 25.63 -13.65
CA VAL A 17 -0.16 25.17 -12.65
C VAL A 17 -0.13 26.12 -11.45
N ALA A 18 -0.11 27.43 -11.66
CA ALA A 18 -0.13 28.41 -10.57
C ALA A 18 -1.43 28.32 -9.75
N LEU A 19 -2.59 28.19 -10.39
CA LEU A 19 -3.89 28.01 -9.73
C LEU A 19 -3.95 26.70 -8.92
N LEU A 20 -3.43 25.60 -9.47
CA LEU A 20 -3.44 24.29 -8.81
C LEU A 20 -2.34 24.14 -7.74
N SER A 21 -1.25 24.91 -7.83
CA SER A 21 -0.12 24.85 -6.89
C SER A 21 -0.31 25.70 -5.63
N GLN A 22 -1.30 26.60 -5.61
CA GLN A 22 -1.66 27.42 -4.43
C GLN A 22 -2.33 26.64 -3.29
N GLY A 23 -2.20 25.32 -3.29
CA GLY A 23 -2.72 24.43 -2.27
C GLY A 23 -4.11 23.92 -2.60
N SER A 24 -4.35 22.67 -2.25
CA SER A 24 -5.67 22.05 -2.17
C SER A 24 -6.49 22.72 -1.08
N GLY A 25 -6.98 23.93 -1.36
CA GLY A 25 -8.19 24.44 -0.70
C GLY A 25 -9.40 23.58 -1.11
N PRO A 26 -10.56 23.75 -0.47
CA PRO A 26 -11.82 23.03 -0.76
C PRO A 26 -12.38 23.25 -2.19
N PHE A 27 -11.60 23.81 -3.10
CA PHE A 27 -12.02 24.30 -4.42
C PHE A 27 -11.95 23.26 -5.54
N LEU A 28 -11.25 22.13 -5.37
CA LEU A 28 -11.17 21.08 -6.40
C LEU A 28 -11.74 19.75 -5.87
N SER A 29 -12.89 19.32 -6.38
CA SER A 29 -13.44 18.00 -6.05
C SER A 29 -12.50 16.88 -6.51
N GLU A 30 -12.52 15.73 -5.82
CA GLU A 30 -11.69 14.57 -6.18
C GLU A 30 -11.94 14.12 -7.63
N GLU A 31 -13.20 14.18 -8.09
CA GLU A 31 -13.57 13.93 -9.47
C GLU A 31 -12.87 14.90 -10.45
N THR A 32 -12.90 16.20 -10.14
CA THR A 32 -12.25 17.22 -10.97
C THR A 32 -10.73 17.04 -10.98
N ARG A 33 -10.13 16.72 -9.83
CA ARG A 33 -8.69 16.42 -9.70
C ARG A 33 -8.28 15.25 -10.60
N VAL A 34 -9.04 14.15 -10.57
CA VAL A 34 -8.78 12.97 -11.41
C VAL A 34 -8.91 13.31 -12.89
N LYS A 35 -9.95 14.06 -13.30
CA LYS A 35 -10.12 14.51 -14.69
C LYS A 35 -8.97 15.41 -15.15
N ALA A 36 -8.51 16.32 -14.30
CA ALA A 36 -7.38 17.20 -14.59
C ALA A 36 -6.07 16.39 -14.79
N LEU A 37 -5.79 15.42 -13.93
CA LEU A 37 -4.64 14.52 -14.09
C LEU A 37 -4.72 13.70 -15.38
N GLN A 38 -5.91 13.22 -15.75
CA GLN A 38 -6.10 12.52 -17.03
C GLN A 38 -5.82 13.43 -18.23
N ALA A 39 -6.24 14.69 -18.18
CA ALA A 39 -5.95 15.67 -19.23
C ALA A 39 -4.45 15.98 -19.32
N ALA A 40 -3.77 16.19 -18.18
CA ALA A 40 -2.33 16.40 -18.14
C ALA A 40 -1.55 15.22 -18.75
N ASN A 41 -1.95 13.97 -18.45
CA ASN A 41 -1.36 12.79 -19.06
C ASN A 41 -1.55 12.72 -20.58
N LYS A 42 -2.66 13.23 -21.12
CA LYS A 42 -2.85 13.33 -22.58
C LYS A 42 -1.86 14.32 -23.20
N VAL A 43 -1.63 15.45 -22.55
CA VAL A 43 -0.63 16.44 -22.99
C VAL A 43 0.77 15.82 -23.00
N ILE A 44 1.16 15.13 -21.91
CA ILE A 44 2.45 14.43 -21.82
C ILE A 44 2.61 13.44 -23.00
N ARG A 45 1.59 12.61 -23.27
CA ARG A 45 1.65 11.63 -24.37
C ARG A 45 1.81 12.23 -25.77
N VAL A 46 1.35 13.48 -25.98
CA VAL A 46 1.50 14.19 -27.26
C VAL A 46 2.88 14.82 -27.39
N LEU A 47 3.47 15.26 -26.28
CA LEU A 47 4.74 15.99 -26.26
C LEU A 47 5.96 15.08 -26.08
N GLU A 48 5.83 13.99 -25.31
CA GLU A 48 6.90 13.06 -25.00
C GLU A 48 7.28 12.28 -26.26
N LYS A 49 8.54 12.41 -26.67
CA LYS A 49 9.07 11.60 -27.77
C LYS A 49 9.13 10.14 -27.35
N PRO A 50 8.87 9.18 -28.24
CA PRO A 50 8.95 7.76 -27.92
C PRO A 50 10.30 7.33 -27.32
N GLU A 51 11.41 7.92 -27.79
CA GLU A 51 12.76 7.63 -27.31
C GLU A 51 12.95 8.05 -25.85
N ASP A 52 12.47 9.26 -25.50
CA ASP A 52 12.54 9.79 -24.14
C ASP A 52 11.67 8.96 -23.18
N GLY A 53 10.47 8.58 -23.64
CA GLY A 53 9.58 7.70 -22.89
C GLY A 53 10.19 6.33 -22.64
N LEU A 54 10.84 5.71 -23.64
CA LEU A 54 11.50 4.41 -23.49
C LEU A 54 12.62 4.46 -22.45
N ILE A 55 13.47 5.49 -22.49
CA ILE A 55 14.55 5.69 -21.52
C ILE A 55 13.99 5.83 -20.11
N LYS A 56 12.92 6.61 -19.93
CA LYS A 56 12.23 6.74 -18.64
C LYS A 56 11.70 5.41 -18.11
N PHE A 57 11.11 4.57 -18.96
CA PHE A 57 10.69 3.22 -18.55
C PHE A 57 11.87 2.34 -18.17
N ALA A 58 12.93 2.33 -19.00
CA ALA A 58 14.13 1.52 -18.79
C ALA A 58 14.83 1.83 -17.47
N PHE A 59 14.86 3.10 -17.06
CA PHE A 59 15.47 3.53 -15.80
C PHE A 59 14.49 3.53 -14.61
N SER A 60 13.19 3.29 -14.80
CA SER A 60 12.23 3.30 -13.68
C SER A 60 12.58 2.34 -12.50
N PRO A 61 13.25 1.18 -12.68
CA PRO A 61 13.71 0.36 -11.56
C PRO A 61 14.80 1.03 -10.70
N THR A 62 15.63 1.90 -11.28
CA THR A 62 16.67 2.62 -10.52
C THR A 62 16.04 3.65 -9.58
N THR A 63 14.89 4.23 -9.94
CA THR A 63 14.12 5.09 -9.03
C THR A 63 13.63 4.31 -7.81
N TRP A 64 13.13 3.09 -7.98
CA TRP A 64 12.72 2.23 -6.86
C TRP A 64 13.89 1.85 -5.95
N MET A 65 15.04 1.49 -6.55
CA MET A 65 16.29 1.25 -5.82
C MET A 65 16.69 2.48 -5.01
N ALA A 66 16.68 3.66 -5.63
CA ALA A 66 17.04 4.92 -5.00
C ALA A 66 16.12 5.26 -3.82
N LEU A 67 14.81 5.11 -3.97
CA LEU A 67 13.84 5.27 -2.88
C LEU A 67 14.11 4.29 -1.72
N ARG A 68 14.41 3.02 -2.03
CA ARG A 68 14.72 2.02 -1.02
C ARG A 68 16.00 2.36 -0.25
N VAL A 69 17.05 2.84 -0.94
CA VAL A 69 18.30 3.30 -0.33
C VAL A 69 18.05 4.50 0.58
N CYS A 70 17.30 5.50 0.11
CA CYS A 70 16.89 6.64 0.96
C CYS A 70 16.14 6.21 2.22
N ALA A 71 15.27 5.20 2.11
CA ALA A 71 14.58 4.63 3.26
C ALA A 71 15.52 3.89 4.23
N GLN A 72 16.62 3.26 3.75
CA GLN A 72 17.62 2.63 4.62
C GLN A 72 18.47 3.66 5.37
N LEU A 73 18.78 4.77 4.70
CA LEU A 73 19.58 5.86 5.22
C LEU A 73 18.77 6.91 6.00
N ASN A 74 17.46 6.67 6.22
CA ASN A 74 16.53 7.60 6.87
C ASN A 74 16.49 9.02 6.25
N VAL A 75 16.77 9.14 4.95
CA VAL A 75 16.87 10.43 4.24
C VAL A 75 15.57 11.23 4.31
N PHE A 76 14.41 10.58 4.17
CA PHE A 76 13.12 11.26 4.21
C PHE A 76 12.82 11.88 5.59
N GLU A 77 13.26 11.23 6.66
CA GLU A 77 13.14 11.77 8.01
C GLU A 77 14.05 12.98 8.20
N MET A 78 15.30 12.90 7.73
CA MET A 78 16.24 14.03 7.78
C MET A 78 15.73 15.25 7.00
N ILE A 79 15.22 15.04 5.79
CA ILE A 79 14.67 16.10 4.92
C ILE A 79 13.42 16.73 5.56
N THR A 80 12.56 15.95 6.20
CA THR A 80 11.29 16.47 6.75
C THR A 80 11.46 17.21 8.08
N ARG A 81 12.59 17.07 8.76
CA ARG A 81 12.91 17.76 10.02
C ARG A 81 13.48 19.17 9.82
N LYS A 82 14.02 19.49 8.64
CA LYS A 82 14.67 20.77 8.34
C LYS A 82 13.99 21.44 7.15
N GLU A 83 13.95 22.77 7.13
CA GLU A 83 13.51 23.49 5.92
C GLU A 83 14.47 23.28 4.74
N THR A 84 15.76 23.11 5.05
CA THR A 84 16.80 22.82 4.06
C THR A 84 17.91 21.95 4.68
N ILE A 85 18.39 20.96 3.94
CA ILE A 85 19.51 20.08 4.30
C ILE A 85 20.37 19.79 3.07
N SER A 86 21.70 19.76 3.23
CA SER A 86 22.63 19.47 2.14
C SER A 86 22.90 17.97 1.93
N ALA A 87 23.36 17.59 0.74
CA ALA A 87 23.83 16.22 0.46
C ALA A 87 24.95 15.77 1.41
N VAL A 88 25.88 16.68 1.74
CA VAL A 88 26.99 16.46 2.68
C VAL A 88 26.46 16.09 4.07
N GLU A 89 25.46 16.81 4.58
CA GLU A 89 24.86 16.52 5.89
C GLU A 89 24.15 15.17 5.89
N ILE A 90 23.35 14.87 4.86
CA ILE A 90 22.67 13.58 4.73
C ILE A 90 23.69 12.44 4.68
N ALA A 91 24.76 12.61 3.91
CA ALA A 91 25.81 11.63 3.76
C ALA A 91 26.55 11.38 5.10
N ALA A 92 26.87 12.44 5.82
CA ALA A 92 27.51 12.35 7.14
C ALA A 92 26.61 11.67 8.18
N GLU A 93 25.32 12.00 8.23
CA GLU A 93 24.37 11.40 9.19
C GLU A 93 24.03 9.95 8.82
N GLY A 94 23.90 9.65 7.54
CA GLY A 94 23.62 8.31 7.01
C GLY A 94 24.85 7.40 6.90
N ASN A 95 26.06 7.90 7.19
CA ASN A 95 27.32 7.20 6.94
C ASN A 95 27.42 6.65 5.50
N ALA A 96 27.15 7.51 4.53
CA ALA A 96 27.15 7.22 3.11
C ALA A 96 28.11 8.16 2.35
N ASP A 97 28.50 7.78 1.14
CA ASP A 97 29.23 8.68 0.25
C ASP A 97 28.32 9.80 -0.26
N GLU A 98 28.77 11.05 -0.20
CA GLU A 98 28.04 12.23 -0.67
C GLU A 98 27.56 12.10 -2.12
N ILE A 99 28.40 11.52 -2.97
CA ILE A 99 28.10 11.29 -4.38
C ILE A 99 26.83 10.44 -4.53
N LEU A 100 26.65 9.42 -3.68
CA LEU A 100 25.48 8.55 -3.72
C LEU A 100 24.18 9.31 -3.42
N ILE A 101 24.22 10.22 -2.44
CA ILE A 101 23.07 11.06 -2.09
C ILE A 101 22.71 12.00 -3.24
N SER A 102 23.73 12.57 -3.88
CA SER A 102 23.58 13.52 -4.99
C SER A 102 22.91 12.89 -6.22
N TYR A 103 23.09 11.59 -6.47
CA TYR A 103 22.44 10.88 -7.58
C TYR A 103 20.99 10.46 -7.30
N VAL A 104 20.59 10.39 -6.03
CA VAL A 104 19.26 9.93 -5.63
C VAL A 104 18.28 11.09 -5.48
N ALA A 105 18.79 12.28 -5.18
CA ALA A 105 17.99 13.48 -5.02
C ALA A 105 18.57 14.58 -5.92
N GLU A 106 17.97 14.82 -7.08
CA GLU A 106 18.38 15.94 -7.93
C GLU A 106 17.18 16.83 -8.26
N LYS A 107 17.19 18.04 -7.70
CA LYS A 107 16.40 19.20 -8.12
C LYS A 107 17.20 20.50 -7.85
N GLY A 108 18.41 20.58 -8.40
CA GLY A 108 19.30 21.75 -8.27
C GLY A 108 20.18 21.77 -7.02
N ASP A 109 21.35 22.41 -7.16
CA ASP A 109 22.47 22.62 -6.22
C ASP A 109 22.36 21.95 -4.84
N GLY A 110 22.48 20.62 -4.76
CA GLY A 110 22.86 19.87 -3.54
C GLY A 110 22.07 20.13 -2.25
N LEU A 111 20.91 20.79 -2.34
CA LEU A 111 20.07 21.23 -1.22
C LEU A 111 18.67 20.63 -1.35
N TYR A 112 18.16 20.12 -0.23
CA TYR A 112 16.91 19.39 -0.16
C TYR A 112 16.00 19.97 0.92
N GLY A 113 14.70 19.97 0.65
CA GLY A 113 13.68 20.42 1.59
C GLY A 113 12.41 19.57 1.50
N PRO A 114 11.50 19.72 2.47
CA PRO A 114 10.26 18.97 2.50
C PRO A 114 9.38 19.31 1.28
N THR A 115 8.80 18.26 0.69
CA THR A 115 7.81 18.33 -0.38
C THR A 115 6.63 17.45 0.02
N ASN A 116 5.47 17.59 -0.64
CA ASN A 116 4.34 16.68 -0.42
C ASN A 116 4.74 15.21 -0.59
N TRP A 117 5.67 14.91 -1.50
CA TRP A 117 6.21 13.57 -1.71
C TRP A 117 7.11 13.11 -0.58
N THR A 118 8.11 13.89 -0.18
CA THR A 118 9.03 13.47 0.88
C THR A 118 8.33 13.38 2.23
N MET A 119 7.36 14.26 2.50
CA MET A 119 6.48 14.15 3.67
C MET A 119 5.62 12.89 3.64
N HIS A 120 4.97 12.60 2.51
CA HIS A 120 4.15 11.38 2.39
C HIS A 120 5.01 10.11 2.48
N ILE A 121 6.16 10.07 1.81
CA ILE A 121 7.07 8.93 1.84
C ILE A 121 7.63 8.71 3.25
N ASN A 122 7.81 9.75 4.06
CA ASN A 122 8.24 9.60 5.46
C ASN A 122 7.17 8.96 6.37
N ASP A 123 5.91 8.86 5.91
CA ASP A 123 4.88 8.13 6.65
C ASP A 123 5.19 6.63 6.74
N ARG A 124 4.83 6.03 7.88
CA ARG A 124 5.10 4.61 8.16
C ARG A 124 4.45 3.68 7.11
N LEU A 125 3.24 3.97 6.62
CA LEU A 125 2.55 3.14 5.62
C LEU A 125 3.25 3.21 4.25
N ALA A 126 3.68 4.42 3.87
CA ALA A 126 4.43 4.63 2.63
C ALA A 126 5.82 3.96 2.69
N GLN A 127 6.52 4.07 3.82
CA GLN A 127 7.76 3.33 4.08
C GLN A 127 7.56 1.82 4.00
N GLY A 128 6.50 1.28 4.62
CA GLY A 128 6.16 -0.13 4.53
C GLY A 128 5.93 -0.61 3.10
N THR A 129 5.28 0.23 2.28
CA THR A 129 5.08 -0.02 0.85
C THR A 129 6.40 -0.09 0.09
N ILE A 130 7.28 0.89 0.25
CA ILE A 130 8.59 0.92 -0.43
C ILE A 130 9.41 -0.31 -0.05
N LYS A 131 9.51 -0.60 1.24
CA LYS A 131 10.28 -1.74 1.75
C LYS A 131 9.74 -3.06 1.24
N PHE A 132 8.44 -3.31 1.39
CA PHE A 132 7.85 -4.59 0.98
C PHE A 132 7.87 -4.79 -0.54
N ILE A 133 7.44 -3.80 -1.33
CA ILE A 133 7.42 -3.94 -2.80
C ILE A 133 8.84 -4.14 -3.34
N TYR A 134 9.82 -3.38 -2.85
CA TYR A 134 11.19 -3.56 -3.29
C TYR A 134 11.73 -4.93 -2.87
N ASP A 135 11.71 -5.24 -1.57
CA ASP A 135 12.41 -6.39 -1.01
C ASP A 135 11.72 -7.73 -1.38
N ALA A 136 10.39 -7.75 -1.59
CA ALA A 136 9.66 -8.98 -1.93
C ALA A 136 9.38 -9.14 -3.44
N SER A 137 9.26 -8.05 -4.21
CA SER A 137 8.70 -8.13 -5.58
C SER A 137 9.68 -7.80 -6.69
N MET A 138 10.70 -6.97 -6.46
CA MET A 138 11.60 -6.54 -7.54
C MET A 138 12.38 -7.70 -8.17
N LEU A 139 12.89 -8.63 -7.36
CA LEU A 139 13.62 -9.79 -7.87
C LEU A 139 12.71 -10.71 -8.72
N PRO A 140 11.50 -11.12 -8.26
CA PRO A 140 10.53 -11.81 -9.11
C PRO A 140 10.22 -11.06 -10.41
N ILE A 141 9.96 -9.76 -10.37
CA ILE A 141 9.65 -8.94 -11.55
C ILE A 141 10.82 -8.96 -12.55
N ALA A 142 12.05 -8.79 -12.08
CA ALA A 142 13.25 -8.81 -12.93
C ALA A 142 13.45 -10.16 -13.63
N GLN A 143 13.05 -11.27 -13.00
CA GLN A 143 13.10 -12.60 -13.59
C GLN A 143 11.85 -12.99 -14.38
N GLY A 144 10.78 -12.18 -14.33
CA GLY A 144 9.47 -12.55 -14.84
C GLY A 144 9.44 -12.86 -16.34
N ALA A 145 10.22 -12.15 -17.15
CA ALA A 145 10.31 -12.42 -18.59
C ALA A 145 10.89 -13.81 -18.88
N ASN A 146 11.91 -14.24 -18.12
CA ASN A 146 12.51 -15.56 -18.25
C ASN A 146 11.52 -16.64 -17.79
N TRP A 147 10.91 -16.44 -16.62
CA TRP A 147 9.93 -17.38 -16.06
C TRP A 147 8.73 -17.59 -17.02
N LEU A 148 8.15 -16.51 -17.55
CA LEU A 148 7.06 -16.59 -18.52
C LEU A 148 7.46 -17.34 -19.79
N LYS A 149 8.69 -17.14 -20.27
CA LYS A 149 9.20 -17.88 -21.43
C LYS A 149 9.34 -19.37 -21.12
N GLU A 150 9.89 -19.73 -19.97
CA GLU A 150 10.08 -21.11 -19.52
C GLU A 150 8.75 -21.86 -19.34
N THR A 151 7.70 -21.18 -18.89
CA THR A 151 6.36 -21.77 -18.71
C THR A 151 5.51 -21.74 -19.98
N GLY A 152 6.05 -21.29 -21.12
CA GLY A 152 5.27 -21.15 -22.36
C GLY A 152 4.13 -20.14 -22.22
N TYR A 153 4.34 -19.11 -21.40
CA TYR A 153 3.40 -18.03 -21.10
C TYR A 153 2.08 -18.52 -20.48
N GLN A 154 2.13 -19.63 -19.75
CA GLN A 154 0.97 -20.17 -19.03
C GLN A 154 0.87 -19.61 -17.62
N ASN A 155 -0.37 -19.45 -17.15
CA ASN A 155 -0.63 -19.04 -15.78
C ASN A 155 -0.20 -20.14 -14.78
N PRO A 156 0.29 -19.78 -13.59
CA PRO A 156 0.61 -20.77 -12.58
C PRO A 156 -0.69 -21.34 -11.99
N GLU A 157 -0.82 -22.66 -11.96
CA GLU A 157 -1.95 -23.37 -11.33
C GLU A 157 -1.66 -23.81 -9.88
N ASP A 158 -0.38 -23.81 -9.48
CA ASP A 158 0.09 -24.17 -8.15
C ASP A 158 0.76 -22.96 -7.49
N ALA A 159 0.29 -22.56 -6.31
CA ALA A 159 0.84 -21.46 -5.52
C ALA A 159 2.30 -21.68 -5.08
N ARG A 160 2.83 -22.89 -5.22
CA ARG A 160 4.23 -23.27 -4.99
C ARG A 160 5.10 -23.18 -6.24
N ARG A 161 4.51 -22.84 -7.40
CA ARG A 161 5.16 -22.87 -8.72
C ARG A 161 4.89 -21.59 -9.50
N GLY A 162 5.19 -20.44 -8.89
CA GLY A 162 5.11 -19.14 -9.52
C GLY A 162 6.46 -18.46 -9.74
N MET A 163 6.40 -17.31 -10.40
CA MET A 163 7.55 -16.41 -10.59
C MET A 163 8.26 -16.06 -9.27
N PHE A 164 7.49 -15.87 -8.19
CA PHE A 164 8.05 -15.60 -6.86
C PHE A 164 8.91 -16.77 -6.35
N GLN A 165 8.41 -18.00 -6.50
CA GLN A 165 9.08 -19.23 -6.05
C GLN A 165 10.36 -19.50 -6.84
N THR A 166 10.31 -19.35 -8.17
CA THR A 166 11.50 -19.48 -9.01
C THR A 166 12.56 -18.46 -8.64
N ALA A 167 12.18 -17.19 -8.47
CA ALA A 167 13.11 -16.10 -8.19
C ALA A 167 13.74 -16.20 -6.78
N ASN A 168 13.01 -16.72 -5.79
CA ASN A 168 13.49 -16.87 -4.42
C ASN A 168 14.00 -18.28 -4.10
N HIS A 169 14.09 -19.17 -5.09
CA HIS A 169 14.52 -20.57 -4.94
C HIS A 169 13.81 -21.29 -3.78
N THR A 170 12.48 -21.21 -3.76
CA THR A 170 11.66 -21.79 -2.69
C THR A 170 10.47 -22.56 -3.24
N ASP A 171 10.12 -23.67 -2.59
CA ASP A 171 8.89 -24.42 -2.87
C ASP A 171 7.72 -24.02 -1.95
N LEU A 172 7.89 -22.99 -1.11
CA LEU A 172 6.86 -22.51 -0.21
C LEU A 172 5.87 -21.58 -0.94
N PRO A 173 4.56 -21.66 -0.64
CA PRO A 173 3.63 -20.60 -0.98
C PRO A 173 4.08 -19.26 -0.37
N THR A 174 3.87 -18.16 -1.08
CA THR A 174 4.44 -16.84 -0.74
C THR A 174 4.19 -16.41 0.71
N PHE A 175 2.97 -16.57 1.23
CA PHE A 175 2.67 -16.21 2.62
C PHE A 175 3.41 -17.09 3.63
N LYS A 176 3.50 -18.42 3.40
CA LYS A 176 4.27 -19.31 4.28
C LYS A 176 5.76 -18.95 4.24
N TRP A 177 6.29 -18.60 3.07
CA TRP A 177 7.67 -18.10 2.91
C TRP A 177 7.89 -16.79 3.66
N LEU A 178 6.97 -15.82 3.60
CA LEU A 178 7.09 -14.55 4.33
C LEU A 178 7.11 -14.77 5.84
N THR A 179 6.37 -15.75 6.35
CA THR A 179 6.24 -16.00 7.80
C THR A 179 7.38 -16.81 8.43
N ILE A 180 8.40 -17.24 7.67
CA ILE A 180 9.54 -17.97 8.26
C ILE A 180 10.35 -17.03 9.19
N PRO A 181 11.00 -17.54 10.25
CA PRO A 181 11.72 -16.70 11.21
C PRO A 181 12.78 -15.77 10.58
N LYS A 182 13.46 -16.22 9.52
CA LYS A 182 14.46 -15.44 8.77
C LYS A 182 13.86 -14.19 8.11
N ASN A 183 12.58 -14.20 7.78
CA ASN A 183 11.89 -13.15 7.04
C ASN A 183 11.06 -12.23 7.95
N LYS A 184 11.29 -12.25 9.27
CA LYS A 184 10.50 -11.47 10.25
C LYS A 184 10.35 -9.99 9.90
N GLU A 185 11.44 -9.33 9.50
CA GLU A 185 11.39 -7.91 9.11
C GLU A 185 10.59 -7.70 7.81
N LEU A 186 10.80 -8.55 6.81
CA LEU A 186 10.04 -8.50 5.56
C LEU A 186 8.54 -8.73 5.81
N TRP A 187 8.20 -9.62 6.74
CA TRP A 187 6.83 -9.86 7.15
C TRP A 187 6.19 -8.67 7.86
N ASP A 188 6.95 -7.98 8.72
CA ASP A 188 6.46 -6.76 9.36
C ASP A 188 6.21 -5.63 8.35
N ASN A 189 7.12 -5.47 7.38
CA ASN A 189 6.94 -4.55 6.25
C ASN A 189 5.72 -4.95 5.39
N ALA A 190 5.50 -6.24 5.13
CA ALA A 190 4.33 -6.73 4.41
C ALA A 190 3.02 -6.38 5.10
N ASN A 191 2.92 -6.61 6.42
CA ASN A 191 1.73 -6.24 7.19
C ASN A 191 1.49 -4.72 7.19
N THR A 192 2.56 -3.94 7.29
CA THR A 192 2.47 -2.47 7.21
C THR A 192 2.03 -2.00 5.82
N PHE A 193 2.49 -2.65 4.76
CA PHE A 193 2.00 -2.44 3.40
C PHE A 193 0.52 -2.79 3.26
N PHE A 194 0.06 -3.95 3.75
CA PHE A 194 -1.36 -4.34 3.66
C PHE A 194 -2.28 -3.37 4.40
N GLU A 195 -1.85 -2.87 5.56
CA GLU A 195 -2.54 -1.80 6.28
C GLU A 195 -2.64 -0.52 5.43
N GLY A 196 -1.56 -0.14 4.74
CA GLY A 196 -1.50 1.06 3.90
C GLY A 196 -2.33 0.96 2.63
N ASP A 197 -2.24 -0.17 1.92
CA ASP A 197 -3.01 -0.42 0.71
C ASP A 197 -4.52 -0.38 0.99
N ARG A 198 -4.96 -0.95 2.12
CA ARG A 198 -6.37 -0.90 2.51
C ARG A 198 -6.79 0.48 3.01
N GLY A 199 -5.94 1.17 3.78
CA GLY A 199 -6.19 2.53 4.28
C GLY A 199 -6.27 3.60 3.19
N ASN A 200 -5.60 3.39 2.05
CA ASN A 200 -5.65 4.29 0.89
C ASN A 200 -6.91 4.13 0.03
N ARG A 201 -7.79 3.18 0.34
CA ARG A 201 -9.05 2.97 -0.39
C ARG A 201 -10.23 3.56 0.38
N PRO A 202 -11.26 4.10 -0.30
CA PRO A 202 -12.48 4.53 0.35
C PRO A 202 -13.02 3.43 1.28
N SER A 203 -13.37 3.81 2.51
CA SER A 203 -13.95 2.89 3.48
C SER A 203 -15.12 2.13 2.89
N TRP A 204 -15.20 0.81 3.12
CA TRP A 204 -16.38 0.04 2.73
C TRP A 204 -17.64 0.53 3.46
N LEU A 205 -17.48 1.12 4.64
CA LEU A 205 -18.57 1.71 5.41
C LEU A 205 -19.19 2.92 4.71
N SER A 206 -18.51 3.54 3.74
CA SER A 206 -19.03 4.71 3.00
C SER A 206 -20.10 4.34 1.98
N TRP A 207 -20.04 3.12 1.43
CA TRP A 207 -20.94 2.67 0.38
C TRP A 207 -21.80 1.46 0.78
N PHE A 208 -21.35 0.64 1.74
CA PHE A 208 -22.12 -0.49 2.22
C PHE A 208 -23.18 0.00 3.23
N PRO A 209 -24.47 -0.34 3.04
CA PRO A 209 -25.55 0.09 3.93
C PRO A 209 -25.55 -0.76 5.22
N VAL A 210 -24.57 -0.52 6.09
CA VAL A 210 -24.37 -1.29 7.34
C VAL A 210 -25.65 -1.35 8.15
N LYS A 211 -26.34 -0.22 8.35
CA LYS A 211 -27.51 -0.19 9.22
C LYS A 211 -28.64 -1.09 8.73
N ASP A 212 -28.93 -1.03 7.44
CA ASP A 212 -30.02 -1.78 6.82
C ASP A 212 -29.70 -3.28 6.72
N LYS A 213 -28.43 -3.63 6.56
CA LYS A 213 -27.99 -5.02 6.36
C LYS A 213 -27.64 -5.74 7.65
N PHE A 214 -27.02 -5.06 8.60
CA PHE A 214 -26.58 -5.67 9.85
C PHE A 214 -27.66 -5.59 10.93
N PHE A 215 -28.57 -4.60 10.86
CA PHE A 215 -29.60 -4.37 11.89
C PHE A 215 -31.05 -4.33 11.38
N PRO A 216 -31.51 -5.22 10.47
CA PRO A 216 -32.91 -5.19 10.02
C PRO A 216 -33.93 -5.50 11.15
N GLY A 217 -33.49 -5.99 12.32
CA GLY A 217 -34.34 -6.26 13.49
C GLY A 217 -33.65 -6.13 14.85
N GLY A 218 -32.53 -5.39 14.93
CA GLY A 218 -31.66 -5.31 16.12
C GLY A 218 -30.65 -6.47 16.22
N HIS A 219 -29.58 -6.26 16.99
CA HIS A 219 -28.50 -7.25 17.15
C HIS A 219 -28.91 -8.41 18.07
N GLN A 220 -28.64 -9.65 17.65
CA GLN A 220 -28.83 -10.84 18.48
C GLN A 220 -27.56 -11.11 19.31
N GLN A 221 -27.65 -10.95 20.64
CA GLN A 221 -26.50 -10.98 21.57
C GLN A 221 -25.62 -12.25 21.54
N LYS A 222 -26.05 -13.34 20.89
CA LYS A 222 -25.33 -14.62 20.88
C LYS A 222 -24.35 -14.80 19.72
N THR A 223 -24.45 -13.99 18.67
CA THR A 223 -23.59 -14.09 17.48
C THR A 223 -22.71 -12.86 17.36
N PRO A 224 -21.44 -12.98 16.94
CA PRO A 224 -20.63 -11.82 16.60
C PRO A 224 -21.36 -10.91 15.60
N LEU A 225 -21.32 -9.61 15.85
CA LEU A 225 -21.85 -8.61 14.93
C LEU A 225 -21.02 -8.55 13.64
N LEU A 226 -19.70 -8.65 13.78
CA LEU A 226 -18.76 -8.66 12.67
C LEU A 226 -17.59 -9.57 12.99
N VAL A 227 -17.31 -10.48 12.06
CA VAL A 227 -16.11 -11.32 12.06
C VAL A 227 -15.27 -10.88 10.86
N ASP A 228 -14.09 -10.35 11.13
CA ASP A 228 -13.14 -9.91 10.12
C ASP A 228 -12.14 -11.03 9.84
N VAL A 229 -12.35 -11.75 8.73
CA VAL A 229 -11.59 -12.95 8.35
C VAL A 229 -10.41 -12.59 7.46
N ALA A 230 -9.21 -13.00 7.86
CA ALA A 230 -7.95 -12.50 7.31
C ALA A 230 -7.86 -10.97 7.41
N GLY A 231 -8.34 -10.42 8.54
CA GLY A 231 -8.45 -8.98 8.80
C GLY A 231 -7.12 -8.28 9.09
N GLY A 232 -6.01 -9.01 9.04
CA GLY A 232 -4.68 -8.46 9.28
C GLY A 232 -4.54 -7.91 10.69
N ARG A 233 -4.16 -6.63 10.77
CA ARG A 233 -4.00 -5.90 12.04
C ARG A 233 -5.32 -5.33 12.59
N GLY A 234 -6.47 -5.64 12.01
CA GLY A 234 -7.80 -5.28 12.52
C GLY A 234 -8.23 -3.84 12.24
N HIS A 235 -7.69 -3.21 11.19
CA HIS A 235 -7.99 -1.83 10.84
C HIS A 235 -9.46 -1.64 10.41
N ASP A 236 -10.07 -2.62 9.73
CA ASP A 236 -11.48 -2.57 9.34
C ASP A 236 -12.42 -2.61 10.57
N LEU A 237 -12.10 -3.43 11.58
CA LEU A 237 -12.85 -3.45 12.85
C LEU A 237 -12.71 -2.14 13.64
N MET A 238 -11.51 -1.55 13.66
CA MET A 238 -11.28 -0.27 14.32
C MET A 238 -12.04 0.86 13.60
N GLU A 239 -12.05 0.86 12.27
CA GLU A 239 -12.82 1.80 11.46
C GLU A 239 -14.33 1.65 11.70
N PHE A 240 -14.82 0.39 11.76
CA PHE A 240 -16.22 0.10 12.08
C PHE A 240 -16.61 0.66 13.45
N LEU A 241 -15.82 0.38 14.49
CA LEU A 241 -16.06 0.86 15.85
C LEU A 241 -16.01 2.38 15.95
N ALA A 242 -15.13 3.04 15.20
CA ALA A 242 -15.06 4.49 15.16
C ALA A 242 -16.34 5.11 14.55
N LYS A 243 -16.91 4.46 13.52
CA LYS A 243 -18.14 4.93 12.87
C LYS A 243 -19.42 4.56 13.62
N TYR A 244 -19.41 3.42 14.31
CA TYR A 244 -20.56 2.86 15.02
C TYR A 244 -20.20 2.52 16.49
N PRO A 245 -19.86 3.53 17.30
CA PRO A 245 -19.37 3.31 18.67
C PRO A 245 -20.41 2.66 19.59
N GLU A 246 -21.69 2.92 19.34
CA GLU A 246 -22.83 2.43 20.13
C GLU A 246 -23.14 0.93 19.90
N GLU A 247 -22.62 0.34 18.82
CA GLU A 247 -22.99 -1.03 18.45
C GLU A 247 -22.31 -2.03 19.37
N PRO A 248 -23.04 -2.82 20.18
CA PRO A 248 -22.50 -3.52 21.35
C PRO A 248 -21.42 -4.57 21.02
N GLY A 249 -21.34 -5.06 19.78
CA GLY A 249 -20.56 -6.23 19.43
C GLY A 249 -21.31 -7.52 19.83
N PRO A 250 -20.66 -8.70 19.82
CA PRO A 250 -19.20 -8.90 19.84
C PRO A 250 -18.51 -8.74 18.47
N PHE A 251 -17.24 -8.33 18.47
CA PHE A 251 -16.39 -8.21 17.28
C PHE A 251 -15.26 -9.22 17.34
N VAL A 252 -14.98 -9.90 16.24
CA VAL A 252 -13.95 -10.94 16.19
C VAL A 252 -12.97 -10.68 15.05
N LEU A 253 -11.68 -10.66 15.36
CA LEU A 253 -10.60 -10.62 14.37
C LEU A 253 -10.05 -12.03 14.17
N HIS A 254 -10.17 -12.55 12.95
CA HIS A 254 -9.64 -13.84 12.53
C HIS A 254 -8.41 -13.65 11.64
N ASP A 255 -7.28 -14.18 12.07
CA ASP A 255 -6.07 -14.26 11.25
C ASP A 255 -5.11 -15.32 11.82
N GLN A 256 -3.98 -15.57 11.16
CA GLN A 256 -2.93 -16.44 11.68
C GLN A 256 -2.31 -15.84 12.94
N GLU A 257 -1.89 -16.70 13.87
CA GLU A 257 -1.29 -16.30 15.16
C GLU A 257 -0.17 -15.24 15.01
N ILE A 258 0.70 -15.43 14.01
CA ILE A 258 1.81 -14.51 13.73
C ILE A 258 1.35 -13.10 13.33
N VAL A 259 0.18 -12.98 12.69
CA VAL A 259 -0.43 -11.69 12.35
C VAL A 259 -1.04 -11.05 13.59
N LEU A 260 -1.81 -11.83 14.36
CA LEU A 260 -2.50 -11.35 15.57
C LEU A 260 -1.55 -10.82 16.63
N HIS A 261 -0.36 -11.42 16.75
CA HIS A 261 0.74 -10.93 17.59
C HIS A 261 1.36 -9.61 17.10
N SER A 262 1.30 -9.33 15.80
CA SER A 262 1.78 -8.07 15.21
C SER A 262 0.74 -6.95 15.25
N ALA A 263 -0.52 -7.27 15.56
CA ALA A 263 -1.59 -6.27 15.63
C ALA A 263 -1.32 -5.30 16.80
N PRO A 264 -1.56 -3.99 16.62
CA PRO A 264 -1.45 -3.01 17.69
C PRO A 264 -2.45 -3.29 18.82
N SER A 265 -2.42 -2.46 19.86
CA SER A 265 -3.47 -2.49 20.87
C SER A 265 -4.82 -2.20 20.20
N LEU A 266 -5.72 -3.20 20.22
CA LEU A 266 -7.07 -3.08 19.68
C LEU A 266 -8.05 -2.76 20.81
N SER A 267 -9.24 -2.30 20.42
CA SER A 267 -10.35 -2.15 21.37
C SER A 267 -10.57 -3.45 22.16
N PRO A 268 -10.80 -3.40 23.49
CA PRO A 268 -11.09 -4.59 24.29
C PRO A 268 -12.39 -5.31 23.85
N ARG A 269 -13.17 -4.67 23.00
CA ARG A 269 -14.40 -5.20 22.38
C ARG A 269 -14.11 -6.14 21.21
N ILE A 270 -12.88 -6.17 20.72
CA ILE A 270 -12.42 -7.05 19.65
C ILE A 270 -11.73 -8.25 20.29
N THR A 271 -12.28 -9.43 20.04
CA THR A 271 -11.62 -10.71 20.39
C THR A 271 -10.75 -11.15 19.22
N LYS A 272 -9.45 -11.35 19.47
CA LYS A 272 -8.54 -11.95 18.50
C LYS A 272 -8.65 -13.47 18.58
N GLN A 273 -8.81 -14.13 17.44
CA GLN A 273 -8.89 -15.59 17.38
C GLN A 273 -8.09 -16.12 16.19
N SER A 274 -7.15 -17.03 16.48
CA SER A 274 -6.35 -17.70 15.47
C SER A 274 -7.22 -18.49 14.50
N PHE A 275 -7.04 -18.26 13.20
CA PHE A 275 -7.80 -18.93 12.14
C PHE A 275 -6.94 -19.07 10.88
N ASP A 276 -6.81 -20.29 10.35
CA ASP A 276 -6.18 -20.54 9.04
C ASP A 276 -7.28 -20.77 8.01
N LEU A 277 -7.48 -19.78 7.14
CA LEU A 277 -8.47 -19.80 6.06
C LEU A 277 -8.28 -20.98 5.09
N PHE A 278 -7.05 -21.50 4.98
CA PHE A 278 -6.68 -22.55 4.02
C PHE A 278 -6.49 -23.91 4.68
N ALA A 279 -6.65 -24.02 6.00
CA ALA A 279 -6.69 -25.32 6.63
C ALA A 279 -7.94 -26.06 6.14
N ASP A 280 -7.75 -27.31 5.70
CA ASP A 280 -8.85 -28.27 5.61
C ASP A 280 -9.45 -28.34 7.01
N SER A 281 -10.61 -27.70 7.20
CA SER A 281 -11.28 -27.66 8.50
C SER A 281 -11.34 -29.09 9.04
N PRO A 282 -10.89 -29.37 10.28
CA PRO A 282 -11.08 -30.68 10.90
C PRO A 282 -12.56 -31.04 11.07
N VAL A 283 -13.46 -30.14 10.67
CA VAL A 283 -14.88 -30.33 10.79
C VAL A 283 -15.59 -29.93 9.51
N GLN A 284 -16.33 -30.88 8.95
CA GLN A 284 -17.68 -30.64 8.43
C GLN A 284 -18.61 -30.10 9.55
N SER A 285 -18.21 -29.04 10.25
CA SER A 285 -19.09 -28.31 11.15
C SER A 285 -18.99 -26.84 10.80
N LYS A 286 -20.07 -26.40 10.19
CA LYS A 286 -20.74 -25.14 10.49
C LYS A 286 -19.88 -23.90 10.26
N ARG A 287 -20.22 -23.19 9.19
CA ARG A 287 -19.84 -21.79 8.99
C ARG A 287 -20.07 -21.00 10.30
N PRO A 288 -19.35 -19.90 10.58
CA PRO A 288 -19.45 -19.18 11.86
C PRO A 288 -20.89 -18.78 12.28
N TRP A 289 -21.83 -18.68 11.35
CA TRP A 289 -23.27 -18.43 11.63
C TRP A 289 -24.14 -19.69 11.82
N GLU A 290 -23.59 -20.89 11.59
CA GLU A 290 -24.29 -22.17 11.69
C GLU A 290 -24.08 -22.85 13.05
N ALA A 291 -23.16 -22.34 13.90
CA ALA A 291 -22.83 -22.94 15.21
C ALA A 291 -24.06 -23.05 16.14
N ASP A 292 -25.00 -22.10 16.11
CA ASP A 292 -26.09 -22.00 17.08
C ASP A 292 -27.51 -22.38 16.59
N SER A 293 -27.68 -22.83 15.34
CA SER A 293 -29.02 -23.12 14.79
C SER A 293 -29.52 -24.57 14.97
N LEU A 294 -28.85 -25.40 15.78
CA LEU A 294 -29.31 -26.76 16.09
C LEU A 294 -29.54 -26.93 17.60
N GLY A 295 -30.52 -26.19 18.11
CA GLY A 295 -31.08 -26.36 19.43
C GLY A 295 -32.52 -25.86 19.41
N ASN A 296 -33.46 -26.77 19.15
CA ASN A 296 -34.91 -26.60 19.01
C ASN A 296 -35.42 -26.31 17.59
N ARG A 297 -35.80 -27.40 16.91
CA ARG A 297 -37.03 -27.55 16.10
C ARG A 297 -37.22 -29.05 15.77
N LEU A 298 -37.75 -29.79 16.74
CA LEU A 298 -39.02 -30.48 16.60
C LEU A 298 -40.01 -29.72 17.49
#